data_AF-A0A7Y7QIE0-F1
#
_entry.id   AF-A0A7Y7QIE0-F1
#
_cell.length_a   1.000
_cell.length_b   1.000
_cell.length_c   1.000
_cell.angle_alpha   90.00
_cell.angle_beta   90.00
_cell.angle_gamma   90.00
#
_symmetry.space_group_name_H-M   'P 1'
#
loop_
_entity.id
_entity.type
_entity.pdbx_description
1 polymer ?
#
loop_
_entity_poly.entity_id
_entity_poly.type
_entity_poly.pdbx_seq_one_letter_code
_entity_poly.pdbx_strand_id
1 'polypeptide(L)'
;MNRVVTKLFIKHWRIWLAVTPIFIISGIVFGAAIVLLSALSSADASSGVDYGVFLQVPIVIGGVILCLFTNNAMKQCIDFFDDTNDILLMLGASPIQLSFLMTGQMLLTGIIGASFGILFVVPAARGFLRLLPIGAGSQSLSSLPIALTGNTIGIVLLIQTVLISMTCMRYCLKNYRRRKGIVSTDREEGKKNGGMVIGTLAIIGCIVGTVLLFLKAIPDPSSVADYTNSMKNAMNLLLLLWLLLIVAMNFLIRPLFIKMVKMVAHLPSITKHPLIRSAFYDLQFHQENMIKLIRPVSVIALLIGNFIALFLNTKMLVDGRNDESAIYDLIVSLVFVFGAPILISLANIVTSISLFKMKTQKETDNYFFTGCTPSWIFELKLTEIGTAAILSILITFLGTLLFAIPLLRVAFLGGGDIFRANWTVNILLTLGIFSLFFLCFAPIYWLEKGKRKAYVNG
;
A
#
# COMPACT_ATOMS: atom_id res chain seq x y z
N MET A 1 -17.24 -25.87 -15.48
CA MET A 1 -16.29 -24.88 -14.93
C MET A 1 -16.29 -24.82 -13.40
N ASN A 2 -17.45 -24.70 -12.73
CA ASN A 2 -17.55 -24.60 -11.26
C ASN A 2 -16.83 -25.71 -10.47
N ARG A 3 -16.98 -27.00 -10.84
CA ARG A 3 -16.27 -28.10 -10.14
C ARG A 3 -14.74 -28.00 -10.20
N VAL A 4 -14.19 -27.44 -11.27
CA VAL A 4 -12.73 -27.27 -11.45
C VAL A 4 -12.23 -26.12 -10.57
N VAL A 5 -12.96 -25.00 -10.57
CA VAL A 5 -12.69 -23.83 -9.70
C VAL A 5 -12.61 -24.27 -8.24
N THR A 6 -13.63 -25.01 -7.75
CA THR A 6 -13.72 -25.43 -6.36
C THR A 6 -12.63 -26.44 -5.97
N LYS A 7 -12.32 -27.42 -6.85
CA LYS A 7 -11.25 -28.40 -6.56
C LYS A 7 -9.87 -27.77 -6.51
N LEU A 8 -9.55 -26.86 -7.43
CA LEU A 8 -8.28 -26.10 -7.40
C LEU A 8 -8.20 -25.15 -6.21
N PHE A 9 -9.33 -24.56 -5.82
CA PHE A 9 -9.44 -23.70 -4.64
C PHE A 9 -9.11 -24.46 -3.36
N ILE A 10 -9.72 -25.64 -3.17
CA ILE A 10 -9.46 -26.51 -2.01
C ILE A 10 -8.00 -26.96 -1.99
N LYS A 11 -7.42 -27.34 -3.15
CA LYS A 11 -6.02 -27.76 -3.22
C LYS A 11 -5.03 -26.66 -2.78
N HIS A 12 -5.34 -25.39 -3.06
CA HIS A 12 -4.46 -24.25 -2.80
C HIS A 12 -5.01 -23.33 -1.70
N TRP A 13 -5.84 -23.85 -0.80
CA TRP A 13 -6.56 -23.08 0.23
C TRP A 13 -5.66 -22.20 1.10
N ARG A 14 -4.41 -22.62 1.35
CA ARG A 14 -3.42 -21.84 2.12
C ARG A 14 -3.03 -20.52 1.44
N ILE A 15 -2.94 -20.52 0.11
CA ILE A 15 -2.64 -19.30 -0.67
C ILE A 15 -3.82 -18.34 -0.57
N TRP A 16 -5.05 -18.85 -0.69
CA TRP A 16 -6.27 -18.03 -0.60
C TRP A 16 -6.46 -17.47 0.80
N LEU A 17 -6.22 -18.27 1.84
CA LEU A 17 -6.27 -17.82 3.24
C LEU A 17 -5.29 -16.67 3.51
N ALA A 18 -4.09 -16.72 2.92
CA ALA A 18 -3.09 -15.67 3.06
C ALA A 18 -3.56 -14.32 2.47
N VAL A 19 -4.48 -14.31 1.49
CA VAL A 19 -5.01 -13.10 0.85
C VAL A 19 -6.24 -12.53 1.57
N THR A 20 -6.95 -13.36 2.33
CA THR A 20 -8.18 -12.98 3.05
C THR A 20 -8.07 -11.72 3.93
N PRO A 21 -6.96 -11.43 4.65
CA PRO A 21 -6.87 -10.24 5.50
C PRO A 21 -7.19 -8.92 4.78
N ILE A 22 -6.74 -8.75 3.53
CA ILE A 22 -7.03 -7.54 2.73
C ILE A 22 -8.53 -7.35 2.55
N PHE A 23 -9.25 -8.44 2.26
CA PHE A 23 -10.69 -8.40 1.99
C PHE A 23 -11.53 -8.24 3.25
N ILE A 24 -11.09 -8.80 4.39
CA ILE A 24 -11.73 -8.57 5.70
C ILE A 24 -11.66 -7.08 6.05
N ILE A 25 -10.46 -6.50 6.01
CA ILE A 25 -10.27 -5.09 6.38
C ILE A 25 -10.98 -4.15 5.41
N SER A 26 -10.94 -4.46 4.11
CA SER A 26 -11.78 -3.79 3.10
C SER A 26 -13.26 -3.83 3.47
N GLY A 27 -13.78 -4.99 3.90
CA GLY A 27 -15.18 -5.16 4.32
C GLY A 27 -15.55 -4.27 5.50
N ILE A 28 -14.66 -4.20 6.50
CA ILE A 28 -14.83 -3.33 7.67
C ILE A 28 -14.85 -1.86 7.25
N VAL A 29 -13.88 -1.44 6.43
CA VAL A 29 -13.72 -0.03 6.03
C VAL A 29 -14.91 0.46 5.20
N PHE A 30 -15.27 -0.26 4.12
CA PHE A 30 -16.41 0.14 3.29
C PHE A 30 -17.73 0.00 4.04
N GLY A 31 -17.89 -1.05 4.84
CA GLY A 31 -19.08 -1.24 5.65
C GLY A 31 -19.26 -0.14 6.69
N ALA A 32 -18.21 0.24 7.42
CA ALA A 32 -18.27 1.32 8.40
C ALA A 32 -18.63 2.66 7.73
N ALA A 33 -18.01 2.99 6.59
CA ALA A 33 -18.31 4.22 5.88
C ALA A 33 -19.76 4.28 5.38
N ILE A 34 -20.29 3.20 4.81
CA ILE A 34 -21.66 3.15 4.28
C ILE A 34 -22.70 3.14 5.40
N VAL A 35 -22.46 2.42 6.49
CA VAL A 35 -23.37 2.43 7.66
C VAL A 35 -23.44 3.84 8.27
N LEU A 36 -22.31 4.54 8.40
CA LEU A 36 -22.28 5.91 8.91
C LEU A 36 -23.01 6.88 7.97
N LEU A 37 -22.81 6.74 6.65
CA LEU A 37 -23.49 7.57 5.66
C LEU A 37 -25.01 7.32 5.66
N SER A 38 -25.43 6.06 5.80
CA SER A 38 -26.85 5.71 5.94
C SER A 38 -27.44 6.29 7.23
N ALA A 39 -26.72 6.23 8.36
CA ALA A 39 -27.17 6.78 9.62
C ALA A 39 -27.33 8.31 9.55
N LEU A 40 -26.39 9.00 8.89
CA LEU A 40 -26.46 10.45 8.66
C LEU A 40 -27.58 10.86 7.70
N SER A 41 -27.92 10.03 6.71
CA SER A 41 -29.06 10.31 5.84
C SER A 41 -30.42 10.12 6.53
N SER A 42 -30.45 9.30 7.59
CA SER A 42 -31.68 9.02 8.35
C SER A 42 -31.92 9.96 9.53
N ALA A 43 -30.86 10.58 10.04
CA ALA A 43 -30.97 11.65 11.01
C ALA A 43 -31.02 12.96 10.21
N ASP A 44 -32.13 13.69 10.21
CA ASP A 44 -32.28 15.03 9.63
C ASP A 44 -31.35 16.05 10.32
N ALA A 45 -30.03 15.84 10.21
CA ALA A 45 -29.00 16.65 10.81
C ALA A 45 -28.80 17.88 9.94
N SER A 46 -29.62 18.90 10.19
CA SER A 46 -29.46 20.28 9.74
C SER A 46 -28.24 20.96 10.38
N SER A 47 -27.09 20.28 10.45
CA SER A 47 -25.82 20.91 10.77
C SER A 47 -25.29 21.58 9.52
N GLY A 48 -24.97 22.88 9.57
CA GLY A 48 -24.41 23.66 8.45
C GLY A 48 -23.05 23.18 7.89
N VAL A 49 -22.62 21.96 8.21
CA VAL A 49 -21.44 21.27 7.68
C VAL A 49 -21.92 19.97 7.04
N ASP A 50 -21.65 19.82 5.74
CA ASP A 50 -22.01 18.62 4.97
C ASP A 50 -21.06 17.45 5.29
N TYR A 51 -21.32 16.75 6.39
CA TYR A 51 -20.58 15.56 6.82
C TYR A 51 -20.67 14.39 5.82
N GLY A 52 -21.61 14.45 4.87
CA GLY A 52 -21.77 13.44 3.82
C GLY A 52 -20.56 13.38 2.89
N VAL A 53 -20.08 14.53 2.43
CA VAL A 53 -18.89 14.63 1.56
C VAL A 53 -17.65 14.08 2.28
N PHE A 54 -17.53 14.39 3.56
CA PHE A 54 -16.45 13.93 4.40
C PHE A 54 -16.42 12.39 4.50
N LEU A 55 -17.56 11.73 4.71
CA LEU A 55 -17.61 10.25 4.78
C LEU A 55 -17.46 9.53 3.43
N GLN A 56 -17.59 10.24 2.31
CA GLN A 56 -17.32 9.68 0.98
C GLN A 56 -15.81 9.55 0.71
N VAL A 57 -14.96 10.36 1.36
CA VAL A 57 -13.51 10.36 1.14
C VAL A 57 -12.85 9.00 1.44
N PRO A 58 -13.13 8.33 2.57
CA PRO A 58 -12.65 6.97 2.84
C PRO A 58 -13.06 5.94 1.78
N ILE A 59 -14.25 6.08 1.19
CA ILE A 59 -14.77 5.17 0.17
C ILE A 59 -13.96 5.33 -1.13
N VAL A 60 -13.75 6.57 -1.57
CA VAL A 60 -13.02 6.84 -2.82
C VAL A 60 -11.54 6.49 -2.68
N ILE A 61 -10.86 7.02 -1.67
CA ILE A 61 -9.41 6.79 -1.49
C ILE A 61 -9.15 5.33 -1.13
N GLY A 62 -9.96 4.76 -0.22
CA GLY A 62 -9.90 3.34 0.12
C GLY A 62 -10.13 2.42 -1.09
N GLY A 63 -11.06 2.78 -1.97
CA GLY A 63 -11.33 2.05 -3.23
C GLY A 63 -10.14 2.04 -4.19
N VAL A 64 -9.51 3.19 -4.41
CA VAL A 64 -8.30 3.30 -5.25
C VAL A 64 -7.17 2.45 -4.67
N ILE A 65 -6.96 2.51 -3.36
CA ILE A 65 -5.89 1.79 -2.67
C ILE A 65 -6.14 0.28 -2.66
N LEU A 66 -7.39 -0.14 -2.43
CA LEU A 66 -7.77 -1.54 -2.59
C LEU A 66 -7.43 -2.03 -4.00
N CYS A 67 -7.75 -1.26 -5.05
CA CYS A 67 -7.41 -1.66 -6.41
C CYS A 67 -5.90 -1.86 -6.63
N LEU A 68 -5.08 -0.96 -6.09
CA LEU A 68 -3.62 -1.06 -6.17
C LEU A 68 -3.08 -2.29 -5.43
N PHE A 69 -3.61 -2.58 -4.25
CA PHE A 69 -3.13 -3.70 -3.42
C PHE A 69 -3.69 -5.05 -3.84
N THR A 70 -4.94 -5.12 -4.29
CA THR A 70 -5.50 -6.33 -4.92
C THR A 70 -4.70 -6.70 -6.17
N ASN A 71 -4.26 -5.73 -6.98
CA ASN A 71 -3.34 -6.00 -8.10
C ASN A 71 -2.01 -6.59 -7.63
N ASN A 72 -1.46 -6.11 -6.50
CA ASN A 72 -0.21 -6.66 -5.95
C ASN A 72 -0.40 -8.08 -5.41
N ALA A 73 -1.46 -8.32 -4.64
CA ALA A 73 -1.82 -9.65 -4.15
C ALA A 73 -2.05 -10.61 -5.33
N MET A 74 -2.76 -10.18 -6.37
CA MET A 74 -2.99 -10.98 -7.57
C MET A 74 -1.69 -11.30 -8.31
N LYS A 75 -0.77 -10.34 -8.41
CA LYS A 75 0.57 -10.59 -8.96
C LYS A 75 1.34 -11.61 -8.13
N GLN A 76 1.19 -11.64 -6.80
CA GLN A 76 1.82 -12.66 -5.96
C GLN A 76 1.15 -14.02 -6.13
N CYS A 77 -0.18 -14.09 -6.20
CA CYS A 77 -0.91 -15.33 -6.45
C CYS A 77 -0.57 -15.95 -7.80
N ILE A 78 -0.55 -15.16 -8.88
CA ILE A 78 -0.24 -15.69 -10.21
C ILE A 78 1.14 -16.37 -10.23
N ASP A 79 2.16 -15.75 -9.62
CA ASP A 79 3.50 -16.34 -9.51
C ASP A 79 3.49 -17.75 -8.86
N PHE A 80 2.59 -18.03 -7.92
CA PHE A 80 2.48 -19.37 -7.33
C PHE A 80 1.89 -20.40 -8.29
N PHE A 81 1.11 -19.95 -9.26
CA PHE A 81 0.45 -20.80 -10.25
C PHE A 81 1.17 -20.78 -11.60
N ASP A 82 2.31 -20.09 -11.73
CA ASP A 82 2.98 -19.87 -13.02
C ASP A 82 3.25 -21.18 -13.76
N ASP A 83 3.91 -22.14 -13.12
CA ASP A 83 4.22 -23.43 -13.76
C ASP A 83 2.95 -24.18 -14.21
N THR A 84 1.91 -24.17 -13.37
CA THR A 84 0.63 -24.84 -13.70
C THR A 84 -0.10 -24.13 -14.82
N ASN A 85 -0.08 -22.80 -14.81
CA ASN A 85 -0.72 -21.95 -15.81
C ASN A 85 -0.03 -22.07 -17.17
N ASP A 86 1.29 -22.13 -17.17
CA ASP A 86 2.09 -22.23 -18.39
C ASP A 86 1.89 -23.62 -19.04
N ILE A 87 1.83 -24.70 -18.24
CA ILE A 87 1.42 -26.04 -18.73
C ILE A 87 0.01 -25.99 -19.33
N LEU A 88 -0.95 -25.34 -18.67
CA LEU A 88 -2.32 -25.23 -19.18
C LEU A 88 -2.39 -24.42 -20.49
N LEU A 89 -1.57 -23.37 -20.63
CA LEU A 89 -1.46 -22.60 -21.87
C LEU A 89 -0.85 -23.44 -23.00
N MET A 90 0.17 -24.26 -22.70
CA MET A 90 0.77 -25.20 -23.66
C MET A 90 -0.22 -26.28 -24.10
N LEU A 91 -1.08 -26.76 -23.19
CA LEU A 91 -2.16 -27.70 -23.47
C LEU A 91 -3.34 -27.07 -24.25
N GLY A 92 -3.25 -25.80 -24.64
CA GLY A 92 -4.22 -25.13 -25.50
C GLY A 92 -5.29 -24.31 -24.77
N ALA A 93 -5.20 -24.12 -23.44
CA ALA A 93 -6.17 -23.30 -22.71
C ALA A 93 -6.16 -21.84 -23.21
N SER A 94 -7.35 -21.24 -23.33
CA SER A 94 -7.43 -19.84 -23.74
C SER A 94 -7.04 -18.90 -22.58
N PRO A 95 -6.35 -17.77 -22.86
CA PRO A 95 -6.02 -16.77 -21.83
C PRO A 95 -7.24 -16.21 -21.09
N ILE A 96 -8.40 -16.17 -21.75
CA ILE A 96 -9.65 -15.68 -21.19
C ILE A 96 -10.18 -16.67 -20.14
N GLN A 97 -10.18 -17.97 -20.44
CA GLN A 97 -10.62 -19.01 -19.50
C GLN A 97 -9.74 -19.02 -18.24
N LEU A 98 -8.42 -18.89 -18.40
CA LEU A 98 -7.49 -18.87 -17.26
C LEU A 98 -7.65 -17.60 -16.42
N SER A 99 -7.89 -16.45 -17.08
CA SER A 99 -8.19 -15.19 -16.39
C SER A 99 -9.48 -15.27 -15.59
N PHE A 100 -10.52 -15.90 -16.15
CA PHE A 100 -11.79 -16.09 -15.47
C PHE A 100 -11.66 -17.04 -14.28
N LEU A 101 -10.89 -18.13 -14.42
CA LEU A 101 -10.62 -19.08 -13.33
C LEU A 101 -9.96 -18.38 -12.14
N MET A 102 -8.86 -17.67 -12.38
CA MET A 102 -8.10 -16.99 -11.32
C MET A 102 -8.89 -15.83 -10.70
N THR A 103 -9.59 -15.05 -11.53
CA THR A 103 -10.46 -13.97 -11.04
C THR A 103 -11.62 -14.53 -10.21
N GLY A 104 -12.21 -15.66 -10.61
CA GLY A 104 -13.28 -16.31 -9.87
C GLY A 104 -12.84 -16.81 -8.49
N GLN A 105 -11.64 -17.37 -8.37
CA GLN A 105 -11.08 -17.79 -7.08
C GLN A 105 -10.76 -16.61 -6.17
N MET A 106 -10.22 -15.52 -6.74
CA MET A 106 -9.98 -14.29 -5.99
C MET A 106 -11.29 -13.64 -5.54
N LEU A 107 -12.31 -13.63 -6.40
CA LEU A 107 -13.64 -13.10 -6.07
C LEU A 107 -14.30 -13.90 -4.95
N LEU A 108 -14.22 -15.23 -4.99
CA LEU A 108 -14.76 -16.10 -3.95
C LEU A 108 -14.08 -15.83 -2.60
N THR A 109 -12.75 -15.72 -2.59
CA THR A 109 -11.97 -15.31 -1.40
C THR A 109 -12.39 -13.93 -0.92
N GLY A 110 -12.59 -13.00 -1.85
CA GLY A 110 -13.04 -11.63 -1.59
C GLY A 110 -14.38 -11.57 -0.88
N ILE A 111 -15.39 -12.27 -1.42
CA ILE A 111 -16.74 -12.32 -0.84
C ILE A 111 -16.73 -12.96 0.55
N ILE A 112 -15.99 -14.07 0.73
CA ILE A 112 -15.84 -14.69 2.06
C ILE A 112 -15.19 -13.70 3.03
N GLY A 113 -14.07 -13.08 2.65
CA GLY A 113 -13.38 -12.10 3.48
C GLY A 113 -14.25 -10.90 3.84
N ALA A 114 -14.96 -10.34 2.86
CA ALA A 114 -15.90 -9.23 3.05
C ALA A 114 -16.98 -9.57 4.06
N SER A 115 -17.56 -10.78 3.94
CA SER A 115 -18.62 -11.27 4.80
C SER A 115 -18.16 -11.39 6.25
N PHE A 116 -16.94 -11.88 6.48
CA PHE A 116 -16.32 -11.86 7.80
C PHE A 116 -16.07 -10.43 8.30
N GLY A 117 -15.63 -9.52 7.44
CA GLY A 117 -15.43 -8.11 7.79
C GLY A 117 -16.73 -7.41 8.22
N ILE A 118 -17.85 -7.73 7.57
CA ILE A 118 -19.17 -7.14 7.87
C ILE A 118 -19.58 -7.38 9.34
N LEU A 119 -19.18 -8.49 9.95
CA LEU A 119 -19.45 -8.79 11.36
C LEU A 119 -18.85 -7.75 12.32
N PHE A 120 -17.78 -7.06 11.90
CA PHE A 120 -17.08 -6.06 12.71
C PHE A 120 -17.40 -4.61 12.33
N VAL A 121 -18.37 -4.38 11.43
CA VAL A 121 -18.73 -3.03 10.96
C VAL A 121 -19.31 -2.15 12.06
N VAL A 122 -20.26 -2.67 12.85
CA VAL A 122 -20.89 -1.92 13.94
C VAL A 122 -19.88 -1.48 15.01
N PRO A 123 -19.01 -2.37 15.55
CA PRO A 123 -17.99 -1.93 16.52
C PRO A 123 -16.97 -0.97 15.89
N ALA A 124 -16.59 -1.16 14.63
CA ALA A 124 -15.69 -0.24 13.93
C ALA A 124 -16.30 1.15 13.75
N ALA A 125 -17.56 1.24 13.32
CA ALA A 125 -18.29 2.52 13.16
C ALA A 125 -18.44 3.26 14.50
N ARG A 126 -18.76 2.54 15.58
CA ARG A 126 -18.81 3.12 16.94
C ARG A 126 -17.43 3.58 17.43
N GLY A 127 -16.39 2.79 17.18
CA GLY A 127 -15.01 3.17 17.49
C GLY A 127 -14.60 4.44 16.76
N PHE A 128 -14.96 4.56 15.48
CA PHE A 128 -14.72 5.75 14.68
C PHE A 128 -15.45 6.98 15.22
N LEU A 129 -16.73 6.88 15.57
CA LEU A 129 -17.49 8.00 16.14
C LEU A 129 -16.93 8.48 17.49
N ARG A 130 -16.37 7.58 18.31
CA ARG A 130 -15.72 7.94 19.58
C ARG A 130 -14.42 8.72 19.40
N LEU A 131 -13.79 8.62 18.22
CA LEU A 131 -12.57 9.37 17.89
C LEU A 131 -12.88 10.78 17.35
N LEU A 132 -14.15 11.12 17.10
CA LEU A 132 -14.53 12.44 16.63
C LEU A 132 -14.38 13.50 17.74
N PRO A 133 -14.00 14.75 17.38
CA PRO A 133 -13.83 15.85 18.33
C PRO A 133 -15.07 16.05 19.19
N ILE A 134 -14.89 16.26 20.51
CA ILE A 134 -15.98 16.59 21.44
C ILE A 134 -16.38 18.07 21.19
N GLY A 135 -17.24 18.31 20.21
CA GLY A 135 -17.88 19.61 19.95
C GLY A 135 -19.40 19.49 20.01
N ALA A 136 -20.15 20.59 19.96
CA ALA A 136 -21.62 20.58 20.07
C ALA A 136 -22.32 19.63 19.04
N GLY A 137 -21.72 19.40 17.87
CA GLY A 137 -22.20 18.42 16.87
C GLY A 137 -21.86 16.95 17.18
N SER A 138 -20.83 16.68 17.98
CA SER A 138 -20.36 15.31 18.25
C SER A 138 -21.23 14.54 19.24
N GLN A 139 -21.94 15.24 20.13
CA GLN A 139 -22.94 14.62 21.00
C GLN A 139 -24.13 14.10 20.17
N SER A 140 -24.49 14.79 19.09
CA SER A 140 -25.53 14.34 18.15
C SER A 140 -25.03 13.22 17.23
N LEU A 141 -23.78 13.28 16.74
CA LEU A 141 -23.19 12.18 15.94
C LEU A 141 -22.93 10.90 16.76
N SER A 142 -22.51 11.02 18.01
CA SER A 142 -22.22 9.86 18.88
C SER A 142 -23.47 9.09 19.31
N SER A 143 -24.65 9.72 19.23
CA SER A 143 -25.95 9.12 19.52
C SER A 143 -26.68 8.58 18.27
N LEU A 144 -26.04 8.59 17.10
CA LEU A 144 -26.62 8.04 15.87
C LEU A 144 -26.94 6.54 16.02
N PRO A 145 -28.17 6.10 15.68
CA PRO A 145 -28.52 4.68 15.69
C PRO A 145 -27.79 3.94 14.56
N ILE A 146 -26.63 3.38 14.89
CA ILE A 146 -25.87 2.50 13.99
C ILE A 146 -26.55 1.14 13.95
N ALA A 147 -27.29 0.86 12.88
CA ALA A 147 -27.88 -0.43 12.58
C ALA A 147 -27.36 -0.98 11.24
N LEU A 148 -27.05 -2.27 11.21
CA LEU A 148 -26.65 -2.96 9.98
C LEU A 148 -27.92 -3.37 9.22
N THR A 149 -28.21 -2.69 8.12
CA THR A 149 -29.33 -3.03 7.23
C THR A 149 -28.88 -3.99 6.12
N GLY A 150 -29.80 -4.86 5.65
CA GLY A 150 -29.53 -5.78 4.54
C GLY A 150 -29.09 -5.07 3.25
N ASN A 151 -29.59 -3.85 3.01
CA ASN A 151 -29.16 -3.02 1.89
C ASN A 151 -27.68 -2.63 1.98
N THR A 152 -27.20 -2.25 3.17
CA THR A 152 -25.79 -1.89 3.39
C THR A 152 -24.87 -3.08 3.12
N ILE A 153 -25.26 -4.28 3.56
CA ILE A 153 -24.55 -5.53 3.28
C ILE A 153 -24.46 -5.77 1.76
N GLY A 154 -25.58 -5.63 1.04
CA GLY A 154 -25.64 -5.79 -0.41
C GLY A 154 -24.72 -4.83 -1.16
N ILE A 155 -24.73 -3.55 -0.78
CA ILE A 155 -23.90 -2.51 -1.42
C ILE A 155 -22.41 -2.79 -1.20
N VAL A 156 -21.99 -3.15 0.02
CA VAL A 156 -20.57 -3.46 0.32
C VAL A 156 -20.08 -4.64 -0.52
N LEU A 157 -20.87 -5.71 -0.59
CA LEU A 157 -20.52 -6.90 -1.38
C LEU A 157 -20.49 -6.60 -2.89
N LEU A 158 -21.40 -5.75 -3.39
CA LEU A 158 -21.43 -5.33 -4.78
C LEU A 158 -20.18 -4.50 -5.13
N ILE A 159 -19.86 -3.49 -4.32
CA ILE A 159 -18.66 -2.65 -4.53
C ILE A 159 -17.41 -3.52 -4.59
N GLN A 160 -17.23 -4.43 -3.62
CA GLN A 160 -16.06 -5.31 -3.63
C GLN A 160 -16.03 -6.24 -4.84
N THR A 161 -17.18 -6.80 -5.21
CA THR A 161 -17.28 -7.69 -6.38
C THR A 161 -16.85 -6.97 -7.66
N VAL A 162 -17.32 -5.73 -7.84
CA VAL A 162 -16.98 -4.89 -8.99
C VAL A 162 -15.49 -4.54 -8.98
N LEU A 163 -14.94 -4.07 -7.86
CA LEU A 163 -13.54 -3.68 -7.74
C LEU A 163 -12.59 -4.87 -7.98
N ILE A 164 -12.85 -6.02 -7.36
CA ILE A 164 -12.03 -7.23 -7.53
C ILE A 164 -12.13 -7.75 -8.96
N SER A 165 -13.35 -7.85 -9.52
CA SER A 165 -13.53 -8.35 -10.89
C SER A 165 -12.84 -7.46 -11.92
N MET A 166 -13.00 -6.14 -11.81
CA MET A 166 -12.35 -5.20 -12.73
C MET A 166 -10.83 -5.27 -12.65
N THR A 167 -10.26 -5.31 -11.44
CA THR A 167 -8.81 -5.28 -11.24
C THR A 167 -8.16 -6.61 -11.64
N CYS A 168 -8.65 -7.72 -11.09
CA CYS A 168 -8.12 -9.06 -11.35
C CYS A 168 -8.30 -9.49 -12.81
N MET A 169 -9.47 -9.25 -13.42
CA MET A 169 -9.70 -9.66 -14.81
C MET A 169 -8.81 -8.88 -15.77
N ARG A 170 -8.69 -7.56 -15.60
CA ARG A 170 -7.80 -6.72 -16.42
C ARG A 170 -6.35 -7.18 -16.28
N TYR A 171 -5.90 -7.44 -15.06
CA TYR A 171 -4.52 -7.87 -14.80
C TYR A 171 -4.22 -9.25 -15.38
N CYS A 172 -5.07 -10.25 -15.09
CA CYS A 172 -4.90 -11.62 -15.58
C CYS A 172 -4.91 -11.68 -17.10
N LEU A 173 -5.90 -11.03 -17.73
CA LEU A 173 -6.06 -11.08 -19.17
C LEU A 173 -4.85 -10.48 -19.87
N LYS A 174 -4.36 -9.33 -19.37
CA LYS A 174 -3.14 -8.71 -19.87
C LYS A 174 -1.93 -9.63 -19.72
N ASN A 175 -1.77 -10.28 -18.57
CA ASN A 175 -0.63 -11.15 -18.31
C ASN A 175 -0.66 -12.42 -19.16
N TYR A 176 -1.78 -13.14 -19.20
CA TYR A 176 -1.90 -14.39 -19.94
C TYR A 176 -1.91 -14.20 -21.46
N ARG A 177 -2.46 -13.11 -21.99
CA ARG A 177 -2.30 -12.77 -23.42
C ARG A 177 -0.84 -12.55 -23.78
N ARG A 178 -0.11 -11.83 -22.91
CA ARG A 178 1.32 -11.60 -23.10
C ARG A 178 2.12 -12.91 -23.06
N ARG A 179 1.83 -13.79 -22.09
CA ARG A 179 2.51 -15.10 -21.99
C ARG A 179 2.22 -16.01 -23.17
N LYS A 180 0.97 -16.10 -23.61
CA LYS A 180 0.61 -16.87 -24.81
C LYS A 180 1.36 -16.36 -26.05
N GLY A 181 1.51 -15.04 -26.20
CA GLY A 181 2.29 -14.43 -27.27
C GLY A 181 3.80 -14.73 -27.21
N ILE A 182 4.37 -14.82 -26.00
CA ILE A 182 5.78 -15.22 -25.81
C ILE A 182 5.97 -16.71 -26.14
N VAL A 183 5.03 -17.56 -25.72
CA VAL A 183 5.09 -19.01 -25.99
C VAL A 183 4.87 -19.32 -27.48
N SER A 184 4.14 -18.47 -28.22
CA SER A 184 3.88 -18.66 -29.65
C SER A 184 4.93 -18.05 -30.59
N THR A 185 5.82 -17.20 -30.08
CA THR A 185 6.79 -16.46 -30.90
C THR A 185 8.09 -16.32 -30.14
N ASP A 186 9.12 -17.03 -30.59
CA ASP A 186 10.47 -17.11 -30.01
C ASP A 186 11.29 -15.81 -30.22
N ARG A 187 10.64 -14.65 -30.20
CA ARG A 187 11.26 -13.34 -30.34
C ARG A 187 11.13 -12.58 -29.04
N GLU A 188 12.26 -12.47 -28.33
CA GLU A 188 12.48 -11.46 -27.30
C GLU A 188 12.38 -10.06 -27.90
N GLU A 189 11.17 -9.55 -28.11
CA GLU A 189 10.97 -8.13 -28.36
C GLU A 189 10.68 -7.40 -27.04
N GLY A 190 11.62 -6.50 -26.73
CA GLY A 190 11.76 -5.69 -25.53
C GLY A 190 10.50 -5.49 -24.69
N LYS A 191 10.62 -5.80 -23.39
CA LYS A 191 9.68 -5.40 -22.33
C LYS A 191 9.37 -3.90 -22.47
N LYS A 192 8.32 -3.51 -23.19
CA LYS A 192 7.78 -2.14 -23.16
C LYS A 192 7.31 -1.88 -21.72
N ASN A 193 8.16 -1.22 -20.95
CA ASN A 193 7.93 -0.87 -19.55
C ASN A 193 6.89 0.27 -19.46
N GLY A 194 5.65 0.02 -19.89
CA GLY A 194 4.58 1.02 -19.84
C GLY A 194 4.38 1.61 -18.44
N GLY A 195 4.63 0.82 -17.38
CA GLY A 195 4.62 1.32 -16.00
C GLY A 195 5.76 2.31 -15.70
N MET A 196 6.95 2.11 -16.27
CA MET A 196 8.06 3.06 -16.14
C MET A 196 7.76 4.36 -16.86
N VAL A 197 7.12 4.29 -18.05
CA VAL A 197 6.67 5.48 -18.81
C VAL A 197 5.65 6.28 -18.01
N ILE A 198 4.64 5.63 -17.44
CA ILE A 198 3.65 6.31 -16.58
C ILE A 198 4.33 6.93 -15.35
N GLY A 199 5.24 6.20 -14.69
CA GLY A 199 5.98 6.71 -13.54
C GLY A 199 6.88 7.90 -13.88
N THR A 200 7.55 7.89 -15.04
CA THR A 200 8.38 9.01 -15.50
C THR A 200 7.55 10.22 -15.92
N LEU A 201 6.43 10.02 -16.62
CA LEU A 201 5.48 11.10 -16.92
C LEU A 201 4.93 11.74 -15.65
N ALA A 202 4.62 10.93 -14.63
CA ALA A 202 4.21 11.44 -13.33
C ALA A 202 5.33 12.24 -12.65
N ILE A 203 6.59 11.80 -12.67
CA ILE A 203 7.70 12.64 -12.16
C ILE A 203 7.81 13.95 -12.93
N ILE A 204 7.71 13.93 -14.26
CA ILE A 204 7.77 15.15 -15.08
C ILE A 204 6.64 16.10 -14.67
N GLY A 205 5.42 15.58 -14.48
CA GLY A 205 4.30 16.37 -13.97
C GLY A 205 4.58 16.94 -12.58
N CYS A 206 5.21 16.18 -11.68
CA CYS A 206 5.63 16.69 -10.37
C CYS A 206 6.64 17.85 -10.50
N ILE A 207 7.64 17.70 -11.38
CA ILE A 207 8.67 18.72 -11.62
C ILE A 207 8.02 19.97 -12.20
N VAL A 208 7.19 19.84 -13.25
CA VAL A 208 6.49 20.97 -13.88
C VAL A 208 5.59 21.68 -12.87
N GLY A 209 4.79 20.96 -12.09
CA GLY A 209 3.94 21.58 -11.07
C GLY A 209 4.74 22.23 -9.94
N THR A 210 5.91 21.68 -9.58
CA THR A 210 6.85 22.32 -8.66
C THR A 210 7.39 23.63 -9.26
N VAL A 211 7.83 23.62 -10.52
CA VAL A 211 8.29 24.84 -11.21
C VAL A 211 7.18 25.90 -11.26
N LEU A 212 5.93 25.51 -11.54
CA LEU A 212 4.78 26.43 -11.52
C LEU A 212 4.57 27.05 -10.12
N LEU A 213 4.79 26.31 -9.03
CA LEU A 213 4.77 26.85 -7.67
C LEU A 213 5.92 27.85 -7.40
N PHE A 214 7.09 27.64 -8.00
CA PHE A 214 8.20 28.57 -7.89
C PHE A 214 7.99 29.85 -8.71
N LEU A 215 7.36 29.74 -9.89
CA LEU A 215 7.03 30.89 -10.74
C LEU A 215 5.88 31.75 -10.18
N LYS A 216 5.09 31.21 -9.25
CA LYS A 216 4.01 31.97 -8.61
C LYS A 216 4.58 33.15 -7.82
N ALA A 217 4.09 34.35 -8.14
CA ALA A 217 4.45 35.59 -7.47
C ALA A 217 4.08 35.53 -5.98
N ILE A 218 4.92 36.15 -5.16
CA ILE A 218 4.67 36.30 -3.72
C ILE A 218 3.53 37.33 -3.59
N PRO A 219 2.40 36.99 -2.95
CA PRO A 219 1.28 37.92 -2.78
C PRO A 219 1.70 39.12 -1.91
N ASP A 220 1.09 40.28 -2.16
CA ASP A 220 1.35 41.47 -1.38
C ASP A 220 0.99 41.24 0.10
N PRO A 221 1.90 41.56 1.05
CA PRO A 221 1.71 41.28 2.47
C PRO A 221 0.59 42.11 3.12
N SER A 222 0.08 43.13 2.41
CA SER A 222 -0.98 44.03 2.88
C SER A 222 -2.40 43.52 2.60
N SER A 223 -2.58 42.50 1.73
CA SER A 223 -3.89 41.99 1.33
C SER A 223 -4.13 40.56 1.82
N VAL A 224 -4.91 40.42 2.89
CA VAL A 224 -5.29 39.12 3.49
C VAL A 224 -6.10 38.26 2.51
N ALA A 225 -6.89 38.87 1.63
CA ALA A 225 -7.71 38.15 0.66
C ALA A 225 -6.85 37.52 -0.45
N ASP A 226 -5.86 38.25 -0.96
CA ASP A 226 -4.95 37.75 -2.00
C ASP A 226 -4.03 36.66 -1.47
N TYR A 227 -3.59 36.81 -0.22
CA TYR A 227 -2.83 35.79 0.48
C TYR A 227 -3.62 34.49 0.66
N THR A 228 -4.87 34.60 1.15
CA THR A 228 -5.75 33.46 1.37
C THR A 228 -6.07 32.72 0.07
N ASN A 229 -6.36 33.45 -1.00
CA ASN A 229 -6.62 32.88 -2.32
C ASN A 229 -5.36 32.25 -2.93
N SER A 230 -4.20 32.89 -2.77
CA SER A 230 -2.93 32.34 -3.23
C SER A 230 -2.59 31.03 -2.51
N MET A 231 -2.77 31.00 -1.19
CA MET A 231 -2.51 29.83 -0.35
C MET A 231 -3.47 28.68 -0.68
N LYS A 232 -4.77 28.94 -0.81
CA LYS A 232 -5.77 27.94 -1.23
C LYS A 232 -5.40 27.27 -2.56
N ASN A 233 -5.01 28.08 -3.55
CA ASN A 233 -4.61 27.56 -4.87
C ASN A 233 -3.29 26.78 -4.81
N ALA A 234 -2.32 27.24 -4.02
CA ALA A 234 -1.05 26.56 -3.83
C ALA A 234 -1.23 25.21 -3.10
N MET A 235 -2.09 25.16 -2.09
CA MET A 235 -2.43 23.95 -1.35
C MET A 235 -3.14 22.91 -2.22
N ASN A 236 -4.09 23.34 -3.05
CA ASN A 236 -4.75 22.43 -4.00
C ASN A 236 -3.75 21.83 -5.01
N LEU A 237 -2.83 22.66 -5.52
CA LEU A 237 -1.77 22.18 -6.41
C LEU A 237 -0.81 21.22 -5.68
N LEU A 238 -0.46 21.50 -4.42
CA LEU A 238 0.38 20.64 -3.60
C LEU A 238 -0.27 19.28 -3.32
N LEU A 239 -1.58 19.23 -3.05
CA LEU A 239 -2.33 17.98 -2.90
C LEU A 239 -2.32 17.15 -4.18
N LEU A 240 -2.45 17.79 -5.34
CA LEU A 240 -2.36 17.11 -6.64
C LEU A 240 -0.94 16.57 -6.89
N LEU A 241 0.09 17.38 -6.62
CA LEU A 241 1.50 16.98 -6.69
C LEU A 241 1.80 15.79 -5.79
N TRP A 242 1.24 15.80 -4.57
CA TRP A 242 1.38 14.71 -3.62
C TRP A 242 0.81 13.39 -4.16
N LEU A 243 -0.43 13.40 -4.68
CA LEU A 243 -1.04 12.22 -5.29
C LEU A 243 -0.25 11.73 -6.51
N LEU A 244 0.19 12.65 -7.35
CA LEU A 244 0.99 12.35 -8.54
C LEU A 244 2.34 11.71 -8.17
N LEU A 245 2.96 12.17 -7.07
CA LEU A 245 4.20 11.62 -6.53
C LEU A 245 4.00 10.21 -5.97
N ILE A 246 2.89 9.93 -5.29
CA ILE A 246 2.55 8.57 -4.84
C ILE A 246 2.41 7.64 -6.05
N VAL A 247 1.72 8.07 -7.11
CA VAL A 247 1.59 7.30 -8.35
C VAL A 247 2.96 7.07 -8.99
N ALA A 248 3.79 8.12 -9.08
CA ALA A 248 5.14 8.02 -9.62
C ALA A 248 5.98 7.00 -8.85
N MET A 249 6.05 7.11 -7.54
CA MET A 249 6.84 6.23 -6.67
C MET A 249 6.32 4.79 -6.71
N ASN A 250 5.00 4.56 -6.75
CA ASN A 250 4.44 3.22 -6.89
C ASN A 250 4.97 2.47 -8.13
N PHE A 251 5.21 3.18 -9.24
CA PHE A 251 5.80 2.60 -10.44
C PHE A 251 7.34 2.57 -10.42
N LEU A 252 7.98 3.55 -9.80
CA LEU A 252 9.44 3.72 -9.82
C LEU A 252 10.19 2.95 -8.73
N ILE A 253 9.52 2.52 -7.64
CA ILE A 253 10.14 1.67 -6.61
C ILE A 253 10.82 0.45 -7.24
N ARG A 254 10.18 -0.21 -8.22
CA ARG A 254 10.75 -1.40 -8.89
C ARG A 254 12.07 -1.10 -9.62
N PRO A 255 12.13 -0.19 -10.61
CA PRO A 255 13.39 0.09 -11.30
C PRO A 255 14.45 0.71 -10.38
N LEU A 256 14.07 1.54 -9.41
CA LEU A 256 15.00 2.10 -8.43
C LEU A 256 15.63 1.00 -7.57
N PHE A 257 14.81 0.09 -7.04
CA PHE A 257 15.29 -1.03 -6.24
C PHE A 257 16.26 -1.92 -7.04
N ILE A 258 15.88 -2.33 -8.25
CA ILE A 258 16.75 -3.16 -9.12
C ILE A 258 18.08 -2.46 -9.40
N LYS A 259 18.05 -1.15 -9.70
CA LYS A 259 19.26 -0.37 -9.96
C LYS A 259 20.15 -0.26 -8.73
N MET A 260 19.57 -0.01 -7.55
CA MET A 260 20.31 0.08 -6.29
C MET A 260 20.94 -1.26 -5.89
N VAL A 261 20.19 -2.37 -6.02
CA VAL A 261 20.71 -3.72 -5.75
C VAL A 261 21.90 -4.03 -6.64
N LYS A 262 21.80 -3.73 -7.94
CA LYS A 262 22.93 -3.92 -8.87
C LYS A 262 24.10 -3.01 -8.51
N MET A 263 23.87 -1.75 -8.21
CA MET A 263 24.94 -0.82 -7.85
C MET A 263 25.70 -1.29 -6.60
N VAL A 264 24.96 -1.71 -5.56
CA VAL A 264 25.53 -2.13 -4.29
C VAL A 264 26.24 -3.47 -4.42
N ALA A 265 25.66 -4.46 -5.12
CA ALA A 265 26.27 -5.77 -5.26
C ALA A 265 27.64 -5.79 -5.98
N HIS A 266 27.95 -4.75 -6.78
CA HIS A 266 29.26 -4.61 -7.42
C HIS A 266 30.28 -3.84 -6.56
N LEU A 267 29.93 -3.38 -5.35
CA LEU A 267 30.88 -2.71 -4.47
C LEU A 267 31.96 -3.70 -3.98
N PRO A 268 33.26 -3.38 -4.16
CA PRO A 268 34.36 -4.25 -3.74
C PRO A 268 34.37 -4.57 -2.24
N SER A 269 33.84 -3.66 -1.41
CA SER A 269 33.79 -3.81 0.06
C SER A 269 32.91 -4.97 0.53
N ILE A 270 31.92 -5.40 -0.26
CA ILE A 270 31.00 -6.48 0.09
C ILE A 270 31.68 -7.86 0.01
N THR A 271 32.78 -7.97 -0.73
CA THR A 271 33.53 -9.22 -0.87
C THR A 271 34.15 -9.70 0.45
N LYS A 272 34.33 -8.79 1.43
CA LYS A 272 34.93 -9.09 2.74
C LYS A 272 33.98 -9.83 3.70
N HIS A 273 32.67 -9.82 3.45
CA HIS A 273 31.68 -10.46 4.32
C HIS A 273 30.83 -11.49 3.55
N PRO A 274 31.07 -12.80 3.71
CA PRO A 274 30.44 -13.83 2.89
C PRO A 274 28.92 -13.90 3.03
N LEU A 275 28.37 -13.66 4.24
CA LEU A 275 26.93 -13.61 4.51
C LEU A 275 26.22 -12.45 3.79
N ILE A 276 26.82 -11.26 3.82
CA ILE A 276 26.28 -10.07 3.14
C ILE A 276 26.34 -10.28 1.62
N ARG A 277 27.45 -10.84 1.14
CA ARG A 277 27.61 -11.20 -0.27
C ARG A 277 26.52 -12.16 -0.71
N SER A 278 26.34 -13.29 -0.02
CA SER A 278 25.32 -14.28 -0.37
C SER A 278 23.91 -13.70 -0.31
N ALA A 279 23.62 -12.82 0.66
CA ALA A 279 22.34 -12.11 0.73
C ALA A 279 22.10 -11.21 -0.50
N PHE A 280 23.11 -10.46 -0.95
CA PHE A 280 22.98 -9.63 -2.17
C PHE A 280 22.84 -10.48 -3.45
N TYR A 281 23.53 -11.62 -3.53
CA TYR A 281 23.34 -12.55 -4.65
C TYR A 281 21.93 -13.15 -4.64
N ASP A 282 21.44 -13.64 -3.49
CA ASP A 282 20.09 -14.18 -3.38
C ASP A 282 19.04 -13.12 -3.72
N LEU A 283 19.24 -11.90 -3.23
CA LEU A 283 18.39 -10.76 -3.53
C LEU A 283 18.45 -10.35 -5.00
N GLN A 284 19.55 -10.62 -5.73
CA GLN A 284 19.64 -10.42 -7.18
C GLN A 284 18.84 -11.45 -7.98
N PHE A 285 18.77 -12.70 -7.54
CA PHE A 285 17.96 -13.73 -8.17
C PHE A 285 16.47 -13.58 -7.83
N HIS A 286 16.15 -13.18 -6.60
CA HIS A 286 14.79 -13.08 -6.08
C HIS A 286 14.24 -11.64 -5.97
N GLN A 287 14.80 -10.70 -6.75
CA GLN A 287 14.45 -9.26 -6.73
C GLN A 287 12.93 -9.00 -6.79
N GLU A 288 12.21 -9.73 -7.64
CA GLU A 288 10.76 -9.53 -7.83
C GLU A 288 9.95 -9.89 -6.58
N ASN A 289 10.39 -10.88 -5.80
CA ASN A 289 9.69 -11.26 -4.57
C ASN A 289 9.84 -10.16 -3.52
N MET A 290 11.05 -9.64 -3.36
CA MET A 290 11.33 -8.54 -2.42
C MET A 290 10.62 -7.25 -2.81
N ILE A 291 10.59 -6.90 -4.10
CA ILE A 291 9.91 -5.69 -4.58
C ILE A 291 8.40 -5.75 -4.31
N LYS A 292 7.77 -6.92 -4.43
CA LYS A 292 6.34 -7.11 -4.14
C LYS A 292 6.00 -6.86 -2.68
N LEU A 293 6.94 -7.13 -1.80
CA LEU A 293 6.82 -6.99 -0.36
C LEU A 293 7.10 -5.54 0.09
N ILE A 294 8.14 -4.91 -0.47
CA ILE A 294 8.58 -3.54 -0.12
C ILE A 294 7.66 -2.46 -0.66
N ARG A 295 7.10 -2.66 -1.86
CA ARG A 295 6.35 -1.60 -2.54
C ARG A 295 5.15 -1.09 -1.73
N PRO A 296 4.27 -1.94 -1.18
CA PRO A 296 3.18 -1.47 -0.32
C PRO A 296 3.67 -0.67 0.87
N VAL A 297 4.69 -1.19 1.58
CA VAL A 297 5.28 -0.53 2.77
C VAL A 297 5.79 0.87 2.43
N SER A 298 6.52 1.00 1.32
CA SER A 298 7.06 2.27 0.85
C SER A 298 5.97 3.26 0.46
N VAL A 299 4.91 2.79 -0.22
CA VAL A 299 3.78 3.64 -0.63
C VAL A 299 3.01 4.16 0.58
N ILE A 300 2.80 3.34 1.62
CA ILE A 300 2.19 3.80 2.89
C ILE A 300 3.07 4.84 3.57
N ALA A 301 4.37 4.55 3.69
CA ALA A 301 5.29 5.44 4.37
C ALA A 301 5.31 6.82 3.70
N LEU A 302 5.26 6.85 2.36
CA LEU A 302 5.10 8.09 1.60
C LEU A 302 3.73 8.75 1.82
N LEU A 303 2.65 7.99 1.82
CA LEU A 303 1.29 8.53 1.99
C LEU A 303 1.11 9.15 3.39
N ILE A 304 1.40 8.40 4.45
CA ILE A 304 1.27 8.87 5.83
C ILE A 304 2.31 9.95 6.13
N GLY A 305 3.58 9.69 5.79
CA GLY A 305 4.68 10.60 6.10
C GLY A 305 4.51 11.95 5.42
N ASN A 306 4.19 11.97 4.13
CA ASN A 306 4.00 13.25 3.43
C ASN A 306 2.73 13.98 3.87
N PHE A 307 1.67 13.27 4.28
CA PHE A 307 0.49 13.94 4.83
C PHE A 307 0.76 14.57 6.20
N ILE A 308 1.44 13.85 7.10
CA ILE A 308 1.89 14.40 8.38
C ILE A 308 2.81 15.59 8.15
N ALA A 309 3.74 15.48 7.19
CA ALA A 309 4.59 16.58 6.76
C ALA A 309 3.77 17.78 6.35
N LEU A 310 2.79 17.57 5.47
CA LEU A 310 1.92 18.62 4.96
C LEU A 310 1.23 19.32 6.12
N PHE A 311 0.50 18.58 6.96
CA PHE A 311 -0.29 19.16 8.05
C PHE A 311 0.57 19.88 9.10
N LEU A 312 1.60 19.22 9.65
CA LEU A 312 2.45 19.80 10.69
C LEU A 312 3.19 21.02 10.16
N ASN A 313 3.81 20.90 8.99
CA ASN A 313 4.59 22.00 8.46
C ASN A 313 3.68 23.15 8.03
N THR A 314 2.54 22.90 7.38
CA THR A 314 1.66 24.02 6.99
C THR A 314 1.06 24.73 8.19
N LYS A 315 0.71 24.02 9.27
CA LYS A 315 0.19 24.65 10.49
C LYS A 315 1.30 25.38 11.28
N MET A 316 2.49 24.77 11.42
CA MET A 316 3.66 25.42 12.04
C MET A 316 4.15 26.65 11.27
N LEU A 317 4.14 26.56 9.94
CA LEU A 317 4.64 27.60 9.06
C LEU A 317 3.66 28.78 9.01
N VAL A 318 2.34 28.53 8.94
CA VAL A 318 1.35 29.60 8.78
C VAL A 318 0.88 30.21 10.11
N ASP A 319 0.60 29.39 11.13
CA ASP A 319 -0.03 29.88 12.38
C ASP A 319 0.97 30.12 13.52
N GLY A 320 2.22 29.64 13.39
CA GLY A 320 3.29 29.84 14.37
C GLY A 320 3.04 29.26 15.77
N ARG A 321 1.91 28.56 16.00
CA ARG A 321 1.50 27.98 17.28
C ARG A 321 1.52 26.46 17.26
N ASN A 322 2.15 25.89 18.28
CA ASN A 322 2.22 24.46 18.58
C ASN A 322 1.29 24.14 19.76
N ASP A 323 0.00 24.41 19.63
CA ASP A 323 -0.97 24.11 20.70
C ASP A 323 -1.31 22.61 20.69
N GLU A 324 -1.65 22.01 21.84
CA GLU A 324 -2.07 20.60 21.95
C GLU A 324 -3.28 20.26 21.05
N SER A 325 -4.11 21.26 20.75
CA SER A 325 -5.21 21.17 19.79
C SER A 325 -4.75 20.83 18.37
N ALA A 326 -3.53 21.22 17.97
CA ALA A 326 -2.99 20.93 16.65
C ALA A 326 -2.64 19.45 16.45
N ILE A 327 -2.15 18.78 17.49
CA ILE A 327 -1.89 17.34 17.44
C ILE A 327 -3.21 16.59 17.38
N TYR A 328 -4.23 17.06 18.11
CA TYR A 328 -5.55 16.47 18.08
C TYR A 328 -6.23 16.61 16.69
N ASP A 329 -6.19 17.80 16.10
CA ASP A 329 -6.71 18.04 14.74
C ASP A 329 -5.97 17.21 13.68
N LEU A 330 -4.66 17.01 13.84
CA LEU A 330 -3.85 16.14 12.98
C LEU A 330 -4.34 14.70 13.07
N ILE A 331 -4.51 14.18 14.30
CA ILE A 331 -4.96 12.81 14.54
C ILE A 331 -6.34 12.60 13.94
N VAL A 332 -7.28 13.53 14.17
CA VAL A 332 -8.63 13.48 13.62
C VAL A 332 -8.57 13.49 12.09
N SER A 333 -7.82 14.41 11.47
CA SER A 333 -7.68 14.50 10.01
C SER A 333 -7.03 13.25 9.41
N LEU A 334 -6.05 12.66 10.10
CA LEU A 334 -5.35 11.46 9.65
C LEU A 334 -6.23 10.22 9.74
N VAL A 335 -6.99 10.06 10.83
CA VAL A 335 -7.97 8.98 10.97
C VAL A 335 -9.09 9.13 9.93
N PHE A 336 -9.56 10.35 9.72
CA PHE A 336 -10.69 10.65 8.86
C PHE A 336 -10.39 10.46 7.38
N VAL A 337 -9.24 10.98 6.91
CA VAL A 337 -8.86 10.92 5.49
C VAL A 337 -8.08 9.64 5.17
N PHE A 338 -7.24 9.17 6.10
CA PHE A 338 -6.28 8.09 5.85
C PHE A 338 -6.50 6.81 6.64
N GLY A 339 -7.45 6.76 7.57
CA GLY A 339 -7.73 5.53 8.32
C GLY A 339 -7.98 4.33 7.40
N ALA A 340 -8.82 4.52 6.37
CA ALA A 340 -9.10 3.52 5.35
C ALA A 340 -7.84 3.06 4.56
N PRO A 341 -7.10 3.97 3.89
CA PRO A 341 -5.79 3.70 3.29
C PRO A 341 -4.82 2.89 4.17
N ILE A 342 -4.65 3.32 5.42
CA ILE A 342 -3.69 2.75 6.36
C ILE A 342 -4.09 1.32 6.72
N LEU A 343 -5.35 1.10 7.09
CA LEU A 343 -5.87 -0.21 7.46
C LEU A 343 -5.75 -1.22 6.32
N ILE A 344 -6.21 -0.85 5.11
CA ILE A 344 -6.14 -1.74 3.94
C ILE A 344 -4.68 -2.09 3.62
N SER A 345 -3.76 -1.14 3.83
CA SER A 345 -2.36 -1.39 3.53
C SER A 345 -1.63 -2.25 4.55
N LEU A 346 -1.92 -2.07 5.84
CA LEU A 346 -1.45 -2.98 6.89
C LEU A 346 -1.91 -4.41 6.61
N ALA A 347 -3.17 -4.57 6.18
CA ALA A 347 -3.70 -5.88 5.76
C ALA A 347 -2.92 -6.47 4.58
N ASN A 348 -2.54 -5.63 3.61
CA ASN A 348 -1.76 -6.04 2.45
C ASN A 348 -0.30 -6.39 2.80
N ILE A 349 0.29 -5.74 3.79
CA ILE A 349 1.59 -6.14 4.35
C ILE A 349 1.47 -7.54 4.94
N VAL A 350 0.47 -7.81 5.77
CA VAL A 350 0.25 -9.14 6.37
C VAL A 350 0.06 -10.22 5.30
N THR A 351 -0.74 -9.94 4.25
CA THR A 351 -0.90 -10.84 3.11
C THR A 351 0.42 -11.07 2.37
N SER A 352 1.19 -10.00 2.11
CA SER A 352 2.46 -10.11 1.39
C SER A 352 3.50 -10.90 2.19
N ILE A 353 3.56 -10.71 3.52
CA ILE A 353 4.42 -11.49 4.42
C ILE A 353 4.03 -12.97 4.37
N SER A 354 2.72 -13.25 4.46
CA SER A 354 2.20 -14.63 4.48
C SER A 354 2.50 -15.37 3.17
N LEU A 355 2.27 -14.71 2.03
CA LEU A 355 2.59 -15.25 0.71
C LEU A 355 4.10 -15.38 0.52
N PHE A 356 4.89 -14.37 0.90
CA PHE A 356 6.35 -14.43 0.80
C PHE A 356 6.91 -15.62 1.58
N LYS A 357 6.45 -15.83 2.82
CA LYS A 357 6.83 -16.99 3.65
C LYS A 357 6.61 -18.32 2.92
N MET A 358 5.43 -18.50 2.32
CA MET A 358 5.10 -19.73 1.60
C MET A 358 6.03 -19.98 0.41
N LYS A 359 6.49 -18.92 -0.25
CA LYS A 359 7.44 -19.02 -1.37
C LYS A 359 8.84 -19.35 -0.86
N THR A 360 9.32 -18.62 0.14
CA THR A 360 10.66 -18.82 0.70
C THR A 360 10.80 -20.16 1.38
N GLN A 361 9.74 -20.76 1.92
CA GLN A 361 9.84 -22.07 2.58
C GLN A 361 10.44 -23.14 1.67
N LYS A 362 10.00 -23.22 0.40
CA LYS A 362 10.55 -24.17 -0.59
C LYS A 362 12.02 -23.92 -0.89
N GLU A 363 12.41 -22.66 -1.08
CA GLU A 363 13.82 -22.28 -1.33
C GLU A 363 14.70 -22.64 -0.12
N THR A 364 14.18 -22.34 1.06
CA THR A 364 14.86 -22.56 2.34
C THR A 364 15.01 -24.07 2.59
N ASP A 365 14.05 -24.90 2.18
CA ASP A 365 14.12 -26.36 2.25
C ASP A 365 15.21 -26.89 1.28
N ASN A 366 15.32 -26.35 0.07
CA ASN A 366 16.41 -26.71 -0.85
C ASN A 366 17.79 -26.43 -0.22
N TYR A 367 17.99 -25.25 0.39
CA TYR A 367 19.24 -24.93 1.09
C TYR A 367 19.56 -25.93 2.20
N PHE A 368 18.54 -26.36 2.97
CA PHE A 368 18.70 -27.35 4.01
C PHE A 368 19.13 -28.72 3.46
N PHE A 369 18.49 -29.19 2.39
CA PHE A 369 18.85 -30.47 1.74
C PHE A 369 20.21 -30.44 1.04
N THR A 370 20.70 -29.26 0.63
CA THR A 370 22.08 -29.09 0.13
C THR A 370 23.15 -29.08 1.22
N GLY A 371 22.77 -29.18 2.50
CA GLY A 371 23.69 -29.31 3.63
C GLY A 371 23.96 -28.02 4.42
N CYS A 372 23.21 -26.94 4.18
CA CYS A 372 23.36 -25.70 4.96
C CYS A 372 22.77 -25.84 6.38
N THR A 373 23.48 -25.31 7.38
CA THR A 373 23.00 -25.37 8.77
C THR A 373 21.77 -24.48 8.99
N PRO A 374 20.81 -24.88 9.85
CA PRO A 374 19.63 -24.07 10.16
C PRO A 374 19.95 -22.66 10.70
N SER A 375 21.09 -22.49 11.39
CA SER A 375 21.56 -21.19 11.88
C SER A 375 22.03 -20.29 10.73
N TRP A 376 22.80 -20.83 9.80
CA TRP A 376 23.30 -20.06 8.66
C TRP A 376 22.15 -19.60 7.76
N ILE A 377 21.17 -20.47 7.51
CA ILE A 377 20.01 -20.11 6.70
C ILE A 377 19.16 -19.01 7.37
N PHE A 378 19.01 -19.06 8.69
CA PHE A 378 18.34 -18.01 9.46
C PHE A 378 19.06 -16.66 9.31
N GLU A 379 20.38 -16.64 9.51
CA GLU A 379 21.19 -15.42 9.40
C GLU A 379 21.19 -14.85 7.98
N LEU A 380 21.24 -15.72 6.97
CA LEU A 380 21.15 -15.34 5.56
C LEU A 380 19.83 -14.61 5.28
N LYS A 381 18.68 -15.21 5.64
CA LYS A 381 17.36 -14.62 5.38
C LYS A 381 17.12 -13.34 6.16
N LEU A 382 17.62 -13.25 7.39
CA LEU A 382 17.55 -12.03 8.19
C LEU A 382 18.39 -10.90 7.55
N THR A 383 19.57 -11.22 7.04
CA THR A 383 20.44 -10.27 6.33
C THR A 383 19.82 -9.84 4.98
N GLU A 384 19.21 -10.77 4.24
CA GLU A 384 18.49 -10.50 2.99
C GLU A 384 17.37 -9.46 3.20
N ILE A 385 16.53 -9.67 4.22
CA ILE A 385 15.42 -8.77 4.54
C ILE A 385 15.93 -7.44 5.11
N GLY A 386 16.96 -7.48 5.96
CA GLY A 386 17.57 -6.27 6.51
C GLY A 386 18.15 -5.36 5.43
N THR A 387 18.91 -5.93 4.48
CA THR A 387 19.44 -5.18 3.34
C THR A 387 18.34 -4.64 2.45
N ALA A 388 17.30 -5.44 2.16
CA ALA A 388 16.14 -5.01 1.41
C ALA A 388 15.42 -3.83 2.10
N ALA A 389 15.24 -3.87 3.42
CA ALA A 389 14.62 -2.80 4.21
C ALA A 389 15.45 -1.50 4.15
N ILE A 390 16.78 -1.58 4.29
CA ILE A 390 17.67 -0.40 4.19
C ILE A 390 17.56 0.27 2.82
N LEU A 391 17.61 -0.51 1.74
CA LEU A 391 17.44 0.02 0.38
C LEU A 391 16.06 0.68 0.21
N SER A 392 15.04 0.13 0.83
CA SER A 392 13.67 0.65 0.79
C SER A 392 13.51 1.97 1.54
N ILE A 393 14.18 2.10 2.69
CA ILE A 393 14.25 3.36 3.45
C ILE A 393 14.84 4.46 2.57
N LEU A 394 15.95 4.19 1.87
CA LEU A 394 16.59 5.16 0.97
C LEU A 394 15.66 5.57 -0.19
N ILE A 395 14.96 4.62 -0.81
CA ILE A 395 13.99 4.92 -1.88
C ILE A 395 12.82 5.76 -1.35
N THR A 396 12.35 5.46 -0.13
CA THR A 396 11.25 6.18 0.50
C THR A 396 11.68 7.61 0.84
N PHE A 397 12.87 7.81 1.40
CA PHE A 397 13.42 9.15 1.66
C PHE A 397 13.58 9.98 0.39
N LEU A 398 13.97 9.37 -0.73
CA LEU A 398 13.99 10.08 -2.01
C LEU A 398 12.60 10.61 -2.38
N GLY A 399 11.54 9.79 -2.21
CA GLY A 399 10.16 10.23 -2.44
C GLY A 399 9.71 11.33 -1.49
N THR A 400 10.07 11.25 -0.20
CA THR A 400 9.77 12.30 0.78
C THR A 400 10.49 13.60 0.45
N LEU A 401 11.76 13.55 0.02
CA LEU A 401 12.54 14.72 -0.37
C LEU A 401 11.91 15.44 -1.58
N LEU A 402 11.50 14.68 -2.60
CA LEU A 402 10.80 15.22 -3.76
C LEU A 402 9.49 15.93 -3.40
N PHE A 403 8.81 15.49 -2.32
CA PHE A 403 7.62 16.16 -1.80
C PHE A 403 7.96 17.37 -0.90
N ALA A 404 9.07 17.32 -0.18
CA ALA A 404 9.48 18.39 0.73
C ALA A 404 9.74 19.71 0.01
N ILE A 405 10.34 19.68 -1.18
CA ILE A 405 10.67 20.87 -1.97
C ILE A 405 9.42 21.74 -2.26
N PRO A 406 8.35 21.22 -2.91
CA PRO A 406 7.16 22.02 -3.16
C PRO A 406 6.42 22.40 -1.86
N LEU A 407 6.44 21.56 -0.81
CA LEU A 407 5.82 21.89 0.48
C LEU A 407 6.44 23.14 1.11
N LEU A 408 7.79 23.23 1.14
CA LEU A 408 8.49 24.40 1.67
C LEU A 408 8.17 25.67 0.87
N ARG A 409 7.99 25.55 -0.45
CA ARG A 409 7.58 26.68 -1.29
C ARG A 409 6.16 27.13 -0.99
N VAL A 410 5.21 26.22 -0.83
CA VAL A 410 3.82 26.55 -0.46
C VAL A 410 3.77 27.22 0.91
N ALA A 411 4.55 26.71 1.87
CA ALA A 411 4.65 27.33 3.18
C ALA A 411 5.22 28.76 3.12
N PHE A 412 6.24 28.99 2.29
CA PHE A 412 6.78 30.33 2.06
C PHE A 412 5.78 31.27 1.37
N LEU A 413 4.98 30.77 0.44
CA LEU A 413 3.88 31.54 -0.19
C LEU A 413 2.75 31.87 0.80
N GLY A 414 2.56 31.00 1.80
CA GLY A 414 1.75 31.26 2.98
C GLY A 414 2.50 32.01 4.08
N GLY A 415 3.65 32.64 3.74
CA GLY A 415 4.50 33.52 4.56
C GLY A 415 4.99 32.93 5.87
N GLY A 416 5.11 31.62 5.90
CA GLY A 416 5.74 30.91 6.98
C GLY A 416 7.25 30.87 6.90
N ASP A 417 7.87 30.72 8.07
CA ASP A 417 9.32 30.65 8.22
C ASP A 417 9.85 29.23 7.93
N ILE A 418 10.46 29.05 6.75
CA ILE A 418 11.03 27.79 6.25
C ILE A 418 11.94 27.11 7.29
N PHE A 419 12.63 27.88 8.14
CA PHE A 419 13.55 27.34 9.15
C PHE A 419 12.85 26.62 10.31
N ARG A 420 11.53 26.79 10.47
CA ARG A 420 10.73 26.08 11.48
C ARG A 420 10.21 24.72 11.03
N ALA A 421 10.46 24.33 9.77
CA ALA A 421 9.99 23.05 9.25
C ALA A 421 10.60 21.87 10.02
N ASN A 422 9.75 21.00 10.57
CA ASN A 422 10.17 19.83 11.34
C ASN A 422 9.93 18.54 10.55
N TRP A 423 11.03 17.88 10.17
CA TRP A 423 11.01 16.62 9.42
C TRP A 423 11.23 15.38 10.30
N THR A 424 11.50 15.58 11.59
CA THR A 424 11.88 14.52 12.55
C THR A 424 10.81 13.42 12.61
N VAL A 425 9.53 13.81 12.64
CA VAL A 425 8.40 12.87 12.70
C VAL A 425 8.36 11.98 11.45
N ASN A 426 8.62 12.52 10.26
CA ASN A 426 8.59 11.75 9.01
C ASN A 426 9.75 10.77 8.92
N ILE A 427 10.93 11.19 9.39
CA ILE A 427 12.12 10.33 9.46
C ILE A 427 11.88 9.18 10.43
N LEU A 428 11.42 9.48 11.65
CA LEU A 428 11.07 8.47 12.66
C LEU A 428 9.98 7.53 12.19
N LEU A 429 8.94 8.03 11.53
CA LEU A 429 7.86 7.22 10.99
C LEU A 429 8.35 6.25 9.92
N THR A 430 9.20 6.73 8.99
CA THR A 430 9.78 5.87 7.95
C THR A 430 10.66 4.78 8.56
N LEU A 431 11.54 5.13 9.49
CA LEU A 431 12.37 4.17 10.21
C LEU A 431 11.53 3.18 11.03
N GLY A 432 10.50 3.67 11.71
CA GLY A 432 9.59 2.87 12.52
C GLY A 432 8.80 1.85 11.70
N ILE A 433 8.25 2.25 10.55
CA ILE A 433 7.50 1.36 9.65
C ILE A 433 8.40 0.24 9.12
N PHE A 434 9.61 0.57 8.64
CA PHE A 434 10.53 -0.43 8.12
C PHE A 434 11.15 -1.31 9.22
N SER A 435 11.35 -0.78 10.43
CA SER A 435 11.76 -1.54 11.60
C SER A 435 10.68 -2.54 12.03
N LEU A 436 9.41 -2.10 12.11
CA LEU A 436 8.28 -2.98 12.43
C LEU A 436 8.14 -4.08 11.37
N PHE A 437 8.26 -3.70 10.09
CA PHE A 437 8.28 -4.65 8.99
C PHE A 437 9.40 -5.70 9.14
N PHE A 438 10.62 -5.29 9.48
CA PHE A 438 11.73 -6.22 9.76
C PHE A 438 11.46 -7.12 10.97
N LEU A 439 10.94 -6.54 12.06
CA LEU A 439 10.58 -7.25 13.28
C LEU A 439 9.46 -8.27 13.07
N CYS A 440 8.56 -8.09 12.10
CA CYS A 440 7.57 -9.11 11.77
C CYS A 440 8.19 -10.38 11.16
N PHE A 441 9.34 -10.27 10.48
CA PHE A 441 10.01 -11.41 9.84
C PHE A 441 10.91 -12.20 10.80
N ALA A 442 11.57 -11.52 11.73
CA ALA A 442 12.46 -12.15 12.71
C ALA A 442 11.83 -13.36 13.47
N PRO A 443 10.62 -13.26 14.07
CA PRO A 443 10.01 -14.37 14.79
C PRO A 443 9.55 -15.49 13.86
N ILE A 444 9.17 -15.17 12.62
CA ILE A 444 8.76 -16.16 11.61
C ILE A 444 9.92 -17.10 11.29
N TYR A 445 11.09 -16.53 10.97
CA TYR A 445 12.29 -17.31 10.67
C TYR A 445 12.88 -17.98 11.91
N TRP A 446 12.70 -17.39 13.09
CA TRP A 446 13.10 -18.02 14.35
C TRP A 446 12.35 -19.33 14.61
N LEU A 447 11.03 -19.35 14.39
CA LEU A 447 10.21 -20.55 14.51
C LEU A 447 10.62 -21.62 13.48
N GLU A 448 11.00 -21.23 12.26
CA GLU A 448 11.49 -22.16 11.24
C GLU A 448 12.85 -22.77 11.60
N LYS A 449 13.77 -21.96 12.15
CA LYS A 449 15.04 -22.46 12.72
C LYS A 449 14.81 -23.53 13.77
N GLY A 450 13.84 -23.31 14.68
CA GLY A 450 13.46 -24.28 15.71
C GLY A 450 12.97 -25.60 15.14
N LYS A 451 12.04 -25.56 14.17
CA LYS A 451 11.53 -26.76 13.50
C LYS A 451 12.64 -27.57 12.82
N ARG A 452 13.56 -26.90 12.13
CA ARG A 452 14.65 -27.56 11.40
C ARG A 452 15.72 -28.13 12.31
N LYS A 453 16.02 -27.49 13.44
CA LYS A 453 16.87 -28.07 14.47
C LYS A 453 16.27 -29.38 15.02
N ALA A 454 14.95 -29.43 15.22
CA ALA A 454 14.28 -30.65 15.65
C ALA A 454 14.40 -31.80 14.61
N TYR A 455 14.42 -31.48 13.31
CA TYR A 455 14.65 -32.46 12.23
C TYR A 455 16.10 -32.97 12.13
N VAL A 456 17.08 -32.21 12.62
CA VAL A 456 18.51 -32.63 12.61
C VAL A 456 18.84 -33.44 13.87
N ASN A 457 18.12 -33.18 14.97
CA ASN A 457 18.39 -33.78 16.29
C ASN A 457 17.50 -34.98 16.62
N GLY A 458 16.51 -35.30 15.78
CA GLY A 458 15.67 -36.49 15.88
C GLY A 458 15.97 -37.43 14.73
#